data_AF-A0A0P4VV40-F1
#
_entry.id   AF-A0A0P4VV40-F1
#
_cell.length_a   1.000
_cell.length_b   1.000
_cell.length_c   1.000
_cell.angle_alpha   90.00
_cell.angle_beta   90.00
_cell.angle_gamma   90.00
#
_symmetry.space_group_name_H-M   'P 1'
#
loop_
_entity.id
_entity.type
_entity.pdbx_description
1 polymer ?
#
loop_
_entity_poly.entity_id
_entity_poly.type
_entity_poly.pdbx_seq_one_letter_code
_entity_poly.pdbx_strand_id
1 'polypeptide(L)'
;MSSQTSSSLMDVFTRRHIRPFLLSMGLMLIQQLSGINAVIFYTVDIFEMSGSTISGHLSTIIVGVVNLLATFVANAVIDKVGRKVLVYISSALMVVSLLALGSFFHVREVAENLPADHVDAEWWAATIESISWLPLVSFMIYVIAFSLGWGPIPWLFMGEALPAKVRGPAASMVTALNWTCTFVITKTFPGLVQQLGPSIVFFMFSSIMVLGSFYAVFLVPETKGKMLEEIEEELSGRKDHGNRSRKISTVSGLNMK
;
A
#
# COMPACT_ATOMS: atom_id res chain seq x y z
N MET A 1 1.53 39.55 12.98
CA MET A 1 1.07 38.17 13.24
C MET A 1 -0.33 38.04 12.66
N SER A 2 -0.44 37.55 11.42
CA SER A 2 -1.73 37.32 10.77
C SER A 2 -2.46 36.21 11.53
N SER A 3 -3.67 36.49 11.98
CA SER A 3 -4.58 35.53 12.60
C SER A 3 -4.73 34.30 11.71
N GLN A 4 -4.10 33.19 12.10
CA GLN A 4 -4.47 31.87 11.59
C GLN A 4 -5.89 31.63 12.08
N THR A 5 -6.87 31.90 11.22
CA THR A 5 -8.22 31.41 11.42
C THR A 5 -8.10 29.88 11.47
N SER A 6 -8.32 29.32 12.66
CA SER A 6 -8.45 27.87 12.87
C SER A 6 -9.31 27.31 11.74
N SER A 7 -8.70 26.58 10.81
CA SER A 7 -9.43 25.90 9.74
C SER A 7 -10.38 24.91 10.42
N SER A 8 -11.67 25.09 10.26
CA SER A 8 -12.67 24.19 10.83
C SER A 8 -12.55 22.81 10.16
N LEU A 9 -12.81 21.72 10.89
CA LEU A 9 -12.88 20.37 10.31
C LEU A 9 -13.85 20.30 9.11
N MET A 10 -14.88 21.14 9.12
CA MET A 10 -15.84 21.25 8.03
C MET A 10 -15.23 21.81 6.74
N ASP A 11 -14.14 22.59 6.81
CA ASP A 11 -13.50 23.17 5.64
C ASP A 11 -12.88 22.10 4.73
N VAL A 12 -12.53 20.93 5.28
CA VAL A 12 -12.03 19.76 4.54
C VAL A 12 -13.07 19.24 3.54
N PHE A 13 -14.35 19.31 3.89
CA PHE A 13 -15.45 18.79 3.07
C PHE A 13 -15.93 19.76 1.98
N THR A 14 -15.25 20.89 1.81
CA THR A 14 -15.54 21.83 0.72
C THR A 14 -15.18 21.20 -0.63
N ARG A 15 -15.95 21.49 -1.69
CA ARG A 15 -15.71 21.00 -3.07
C ARG A 15 -14.26 21.12 -3.54
N ARG A 16 -13.54 22.15 -3.07
CA ARG A 16 -12.13 22.40 -3.40
C ARG A 16 -11.16 21.37 -2.79
N HIS A 17 -11.45 20.87 -1.59
CA HIS A 17 -10.52 20.04 -0.81
C HIS A 17 -10.95 18.57 -0.71
N ILE A 18 -12.23 18.28 -0.99
CA ILE A 18 -12.79 16.94 -0.83
C ILE A 18 -12.15 15.91 -1.77
N ARG A 19 -11.77 16.29 -2.99
CA ARG A 19 -11.14 15.37 -3.96
C ARG A 19 -9.75 14.90 -3.51
N PRO A 20 -8.77 15.77 -3.21
CA PRO A 20 -7.46 15.32 -2.72
C PRO A 20 -7.56 14.55 -1.39
N PHE A 21 -8.49 14.96 -0.53
CA PHE A 21 -8.77 14.28 0.73
C PHE A 21 -9.27 12.84 0.52
N LEU A 22 -10.31 12.64 -0.30
CA LEU A 22 -10.84 11.30 -0.62
C LEU A 22 -9.82 10.42 -1.33
N LEU A 23 -9.00 10.98 -2.23
CA LEU A 23 -7.94 10.23 -2.89
C LEU A 23 -6.92 9.70 -1.88
N SER A 24 -6.51 10.54 -0.93
CA SER A 24 -5.58 10.18 0.15
C SER A 24 -6.18 9.13 1.10
N MET A 25 -7.45 9.28 1.50
CA MET A 25 -8.16 8.27 2.29
C MET A 25 -8.23 6.93 1.56
N GLY A 26 -8.57 6.93 0.27
CA GLY A 26 -8.66 5.71 -0.52
C GLY A 26 -7.32 4.98 -0.65
N LEU A 27 -6.22 5.72 -0.88
CA LEU A 27 -4.88 5.13 -0.91
C LEU A 27 -4.50 4.49 0.43
N MET A 28 -4.75 5.17 1.55
CA MET A 28 -4.48 4.63 2.89
C MET A 28 -5.35 3.42 3.20
N LEU A 29 -6.62 3.43 2.78
CA LEU A 29 -7.53 2.32 2.98
C LEU A 29 -7.06 1.08 2.21
N ILE A 30 -6.71 1.23 0.93
CA ILE A 30 -6.19 0.14 0.10
C ILE A 30 -4.87 -0.39 0.67
N GLN A 31 -3.97 0.50 1.08
CA GLN A 31 -2.71 0.13 1.72
C GLN A 31 -2.94 -0.77 2.94
N GLN A 32 -3.93 -0.46 3.78
CA GLN A 32 -4.23 -1.27 4.96
C GLN A 32 -4.96 -2.57 4.60
N LEU A 33 -5.92 -2.50 3.68
CA LEU A 33 -6.69 -3.64 3.20
C LEU A 33 -5.83 -4.67 2.45
N SER A 34 -4.61 -4.33 2.03
CA SER A 34 -3.62 -5.31 1.55
C SER A 34 -3.24 -6.34 2.62
N GLY A 35 -3.53 -6.05 3.89
CA GLY A 35 -3.22 -6.92 5.01
C GLY A 35 -1.77 -6.81 5.51
N ILE A 36 -0.97 -5.88 5.00
CA ILE A 36 0.47 -5.78 5.33
C ILE A 36 0.74 -5.75 6.83
N ASN A 37 0.00 -4.96 7.61
CA ASN A 37 0.21 -4.86 9.05
C ASN A 37 -0.16 -6.17 9.77
N ALA A 38 -1.27 -6.82 9.40
CA ALA A 38 -1.62 -8.12 9.97
C ALA A 38 -0.57 -9.18 9.62
N VAL A 39 -0.15 -9.24 8.37
CA VAL A 39 0.88 -10.16 7.88
C VAL A 39 2.21 -9.96 8.61
N ILE A 40 2.61 -8.71 8.87
CA ILE A 40 3.81 -8.38 9.65
C ILE A 40 3.66 -8.83 11.12
N PHE A 41 2.54 -8.50 11.77
CA PHE A 41 2.34 -8.86 13.19
C PHE A 41 2.25 -10.37 13.41
N TYR A 42 1.64 -11.10 12.48
CA TYR A 42 1.46 -12.54 12.54
C TYR A 42 2.50 -13.31 11.70
N THR A 43 3.66 -12.70 11.41
CA THR A 43 4.71 -13.33 10.57
C THR A 43 5.14 -14.69 11.12
N VAL A 44 5.38 -14.78 12.43
CA VAL A 44 5.80 -16.03 13.09
C VAL A 44 4.73 -17.11 12.92
N ASP A 45 3.49 -16.78 13.28
CA ASP A 45 2.34 -17.69 13.17
C ASP A 45 2.13 -18.14 11.72
N ILE A 46 2.27 -17.25 10.73
CA ILE A 46 2.17 -17.58 9.29
C ILE A 46 3.25 -18.58 8.89
N PHE A 47 4.49 -18.41 9.35
CA PHE A 47 5.56 -19.36 9.04
C PHE A 47 5.40 -20.70 9.76
N GLU A 48 4.90 -20.69 10.99
CA GLU A 48 4.57 -21.93 11.71
C GLU A 48 3.41 -22.68 11.04
N MET A 49 2.35 -21.96 10.65
CA MET A 49 1.26 -22.50 9.83
C MET A 49 1.73 -23.02 8.48
N SER A 50 2.84 -22.49 7.93
CA SER A 50 3.40 -23.01 6.68
C SER A 50 4.21 -24.30 6.85
N GLY A 51 4.56 -24.69 8.09
CA GLY A 51 5.38 -25.88 8.36
C GLY A 51 6.85 -25.70 7.95
N SER A 52 7.32 -24.44 7.90
CA SER A 52 8.69 -24.11 7.54
C SER A 52 9.68 -24.80 8.48
N THR A 53 10.70 -25.44 7.90
CA THR A 53 11.83 -26.03 8.63
C THR A 53 12.72 -24.97 9.30
N ILE A 54 12.63 -23.72 8.85
CA ILE A 54 13.28 -22.56 9.46
C ILE A 54 12.39 -22.04 10.60
N SER A 55 12.99 -21.81 11.77
CA SER A 55 12.27 -21.27 12.92
C SER A 55 11.58 -19.93 12.58
N GLY A 56 10.31 -19.77 12.95
CA GLY A 56 9.53 -18.58 12.62
C GLY A 56 10.18 -17.27 13.08
N HIS A 57 10.91 -17.31 14.21
CA HIS A 57 11.70 -16.18 14.71
C HIS A 57 12.87 -15.81 13.79
N LEU A 58 13.63 -16.79 13.28
CA LEU A 58 14.74 -16.52 12.37
C LEU A 58 14.23 -15.94 11.04
N SER A 59 13.14 -16.52 10.51
CA SER A 59 12.45 -16.01 9.32
C SER A 59 12.03 -14.54 9.49
N THR A 60 11.49 -14.19 10.66
CA THR A 60 11.10 -12.80 10.96
C THR A 60 12.28 -11.84 10.99
N ILE A 61 13.43 -12.25 11.54
CA ILE A 61 14.66 -11.44 11.55
C ILE A 61 15.14 -11.21 10.11
N ILE A 62 15.18 -12.26 9.29
CA ILE A 62 15.60 -12.19 7.87
C ILE A 62 14.69 -11.22 7.11
N VAL A 63 13.38 -11.35 7.27
CA VAL A 63 12.37 -10.44 6.69
C VAL A 63 12.65 -9.00 7.10
N GLY A 64 12.91 -8.74 8.38
CA GLY A 64 13.18 -7.39 8.90
C GLY A 64 14.42 -6.75 8.27
N VAL A 65 15.52 -7.50 8.18
CA VAL A 65 16.76 -7.03 7.54
C VAL A 65 16.55 -6.73 6.06
N VAL A 66 15.90 -7.64 5.34
CA VAL A 66 15.65 -7.46 3.91
C VAL A 66 14.70 -6.30 3.64
N ASN A 67 13.67 -6.14 4.47
CA ASN A 67 12.76 -5.00 4.39
C ASN A 67 13.48 -3.66 4.60
N LEU A 68 14.40 -3.61 5.58
CA LEU A 68 15.20 -2.41 5.84
C LEU A 68 16.04 -2.03 4.61
N LEU A 69 16.74 -3.01 4.02
CA LEU A 69 17.54 -2.80 2.81
C LEU A 69 16.68 -2.37 1.61
N ALA A 70 15.53 -3.03 1.41
CA ALA A 70 14.58 -2.69 0.37
C ALA A 70 14.06 -1.24 0.50
N THR A 71 13.84 -0.78 1.73
CA THR A 71 13.41 0.60 1.99
C THR A 71 14.45 1.63 1.57
N PHE A 72 15.75 1.37 1.78
CA PHE A 72 16.81 2.24 1.29
C PHE A 72 16.84 2.31 -0.25
N VAL A 73 16.66 1.16 -0.91
CA VAL A 73 16.57 1.09 -2.37
C VAL A 73 15.34 1.86 -2.85
N ALA A 74 14.18 1.67 -2.21
CA ALA A 74 12.94 2.39 -2.53
C ALA A 74 13.15 3.90 -2.51
N ASN A 75 13.76 4.42 -1.44
CA ASN A 75 14.05 5.84 -1.28
C ASN A 75 15.00 6.37 -2.37
N ALA A 76 15.99 5.59 -2.81
CA ALA A 76 16.89 6.01 -3.88
C ALA A 76 16.23 6.00 -5.29
N VAL A 77 15.21 5.18 -5.47
CA VAL A 77 14.55 4.95 -6.76
C VAL A 77 13.32 5.85 -6.95
N ILE A 78 12.65 6.26 -5.87
CA ILE A 78 11.36 6.98 -5.91
C ILE A 78 11.39 8.27 -6.70
N ASP A 79 12.45 9.06 -6.54
CA ASP A 79 12.59 10.32 -7.26
C ASP A 79 13.02 10.13 -8.72
N LYS A 80 13.68 9.02 -9.04
CA LYS A 80 14.14 8.71 -10.39
C LYS A 80 13.04 8.13 -11.28
N VAL A 81 12.25 7.21 -10.76
CA VAL A 81 11.25 6.47 -11.54
C VAL A 81 9.93 7.24 -11.59
N GLY A 82 9.45 7.73 -10.46
CA GLY A 82 8.12 8.36 -10.35
C GLY A 82 7.16 7.51 -9.53
N ARG A 83 6.16 8.16 -8.93
CA ARG A 83 5.33 7.54 -7.90
C ARG A 83 4.37 6.53 -8.52
N LYS A 84 3.72 6.85 -9.64
CA LYS A 84 2.72 5.95 -10.25
C LYS A 84 3.32 4.63 -10.73
N VAL A 85 4.48 4.72 -11.38
CA VAL A 85 5.18 3.54 -11.91
C VAL A 85 5.62 2.63 -10.77
N LEU A 86 6.10 3.19 -9.66
CA LEU A 86 6.46 2.40 -8.49
C LEU A 86 5.27 1.74 -7.81
N VAL A 87 4.14 2.44 -7.68
CA VAL A 87 2.90 1.81 -7.19
C VAL A 87 2.48 0.65 -8.09
N TYR A 88 2.60 0.79 -9.42
CA TYR A 88 2.25 -0.28 -10.35
C TYR A 88 3.16 -1.51 -10.20
N ILE A 89 4.48 -1.32 -10.24
CA ILE A 89 5.46 -2.40 -10.09
C ILE A 89 5.29 -3.08 -8.72
N SER A 90 5.17 -2.29 -7.66
CA SER A 90 4.89 -2.74 -6.29
C SER A 90 3.61 -3.57 -6.23
N SER A 91 2.51 -3.08 -6.80
CA SER A 91 1.23 -3.81 -6.84
C SER A 91 1.35 -5.15 -7.54
N ALA A 92 2.00 -5.20 -8.71
CA ALA A 92 2.15 -6.43 -9.48
C ALA A 92 2.95 -7.49 -8.70
N LEU A 93 4.06 -7.09 -8.08
CA LEU A 93 4.85 -7.99 -7.25
C LEU A 93 4.07 -8.45 -6.01
N MET A 94 3.35 -7.56 -5.34
CA MET A 94 2.50 -7.91 -4.19
C MET A 94 1.40 -8.91 -4.58
N VAL A 95 0.71 -8.69 -5.71
CA VAL A 95 -0.33 -9.60 -6.21
C VAL A 95 0.24 -10.99 -6.47
N VAL A 96 1.36 -11.09 -7.20
CA VAL A 96 2.00 -12.37 -7.50
C VAL A 96 2.42 -13.09 -6.22
N SER A 97 3.03 -12.39 -5.27
CA SER A 97 3.43 -12.96 -3.97
C SER A 97 2.24 -13.45 -3.15
N LEU A 98 1.16 -12.66 -3.08
CA LEU A 98 -0.04 -13.04 -2.35
C LEU A 98 -0.77 -14.22 -3.01
N LEU A 99 -0.78 -14.29 -4.34
CA LEU A 99 -1.30 -15.46 -5.07
C LEU A 99 -0.46 -16.71 -4.80
N ALA A 100 0.87 -16.58 -4.75
CA ALA A 100 1.77 -17.69 -4.43
C ALA A 100 1.56 -18.19 -2.99
N LEU A 101 1.44 -17.29 -2.01
CA LEU A 101 1.10 -17.64 -0.62
C LEU A 101 -0.28 -18.31 -0.53
N GLY A 102 -1.30 -17.71 -1.12
CA GLY A 102 -2.66 -18.27 -1.14
C GLY A 102 -2.70 -19.65 -1.78
N SER A 103 -1.97 -19.86 -2.88
CA SER A 103 -1.89 -21.16 -3.56
C SER A 103 -1.15 -22.21 -2.74
N PHE A 104 -0.06 -21.85 -2.06
CA PHE A 104 0.64 -22.75 -1.14
C PHE A 104 -0.30 -23.20 -0.01
N PHE A 105 -0.96 -22.25 0.65
CA PHE A 105 -1.90 -22.57 1.72
C PHE A 105 -3.10 -23.37 1.22
N HIS A 106 -3.56 -23.12 -0.01
CA HIS A 106 -4.64 -23.91 -0.62
C HIS A 106 -4.23 -25.37 -0.82
N VAL A 107 -3.05 -25.62 -1.39
CA VAL A 107 -2.49 -26.97 -1.54
C VAL A 107 -2.39 -27.68 -0.19
N ARG A 108 -1.92 -26.95 0.83
CA ARG A 108 -1.80 -27.49 2.18
C ARG A 108 -3.15 -27.82 2.82
N GLU A 109 -4.12 -26.92 2.73
CA GLU A 109 -5.48 -27.13 3.24
C GLU A 109 -6.15 -28.33 2.53
N VAL A 110 -5.96 -28.48 1.21
CA VAL A 110 -6.46 -29.65 0.47
C VAL A 110 -5.81 -30.93 0.99
N ALA A 111 -4.49 -30.92 1.22
CA ALA A 111 -3.77 -32.08 1.77
C ALA A 111 -4.25 -32.46 3.18
N GLU A 112 -4.48 -31.49 4.05
CA GLU A 112 -4.94 -31.71 5.43
C GLU A 112 -6.39 -32.23 5.51
N ASN A 113 -7.22 -31.95 4.50
CA ASN A 113 -8.61 -32.41 4.42
C ASN A 113 -8.77 -33.81 3.81
N LEU A 114 -7.71 -34.41 3.25
CA LEU A 114 -7.77 -35.76 2.69
C LEU A 114 -7.63 -36.81 3.80
N PRO A 115 -8.46 -37.88 3.80
CA PRO A 115 -8.23 -39.08 4.60
C PRO A 115 -6.80 -39.62 4.46
N ALA A 116 -6.18 -40.03 5.57
CA ALA A 116 -4.78 -40.50 5.62
C ALA A 116 -4.51 -41.74 4.74
N ASP A 117 -5.57 -42.47 4.41
CA ASP A 117 -5.62 -43.69 3.63
C ASP A 117 -5.95 -43.44 2.15
N HIS A 118 -6.03 -42.18 1.72
CA HIS A 118 -6.09 -41.83 0.30
C HIS A 118 -4.73 -41.98 -0.39
N VAL A 119 -4.76 -42.59 -1.58
CA VAL A 119 -3.58 -42.88 -2.43
C VAL A 119 -2.77 -41.61 -2.73
N ASP A 120 -3.42 -40.45 -2.75
CA ASP A 120 -2.77 -39.17 -3.09
C ASP A 120 -2.18 -38.43 -1.88
N ALA A 121 -2.43 -38.90 -0.64
CA ALA A 121 -1.97 -38.21 0.57
C ALA A 121 -0.43 -38.09 0.63
N GLU A 122 0.29 -39.13 0.23
CA GLU A 122 1.76 -39.10 0.12
C GLU A 122 2.24 -38.11 -0.95
N TRP A 123 1.51 -38.02 -2.08
CA TRP A 123 1.85 -37.11 -3.18
C TRP A 123 1.72 -35.65 -2.76
N TRP A 124 0.66 -35.31 -2.02
CA TRP A 124 0.48 -33.96 -1.47
C TRP A 124 1.52 -33.63 -0.41
N ALA A 125 1.84 -34.56 0.50
CA ALA A 125 2.87 -34.37 1.51
C ALA A 125 4.26 -34.11 0.88
N ALA A 126 4.66 -34.94 -0.10
CA ALA A 126 5.90 -34.76 -0.86
C ALA A 126 5.92 -33.42 -1.62
N THR A 127 4.78 -33.02 -2.18
CA THR A 127 4.65 -31.72 -2.86
C THR A 127 4.88 -30.57 -1.88
N ILE A 128 4.22 -30.56 -0.71
CA ILE A 128 4.37 -29.50 0.31
C ILE A 128 5.82 -29.40 0.80
N GLU A 129 6.47 -30.54 1.04
CA GLU A 129 7.89 -30.57 1.43
C GLU A 129 8.78 -29.92 0.37
N SER A 130 8.55 -30.24 -0.92
CA SER A 130 9.31 -29.69 -2.04
C SER A 130 9.16 -28.17 -2.22
N ILE A 131 8.03 -27.60 -1.82
CA ILE A 131 7.72 -26.16 -1.94
C ILE A 131 7.77 -25.41 -0.60
N SER A 132 8.34 -26.02 0.45
CA SER A 132 8.42 -25.43 1.80
C SER A 132 9.17 -24.08 1.88
N TRP A 133 10.00 -23.76 0.89
CA TRP A 133 10.70 -22.47 0.77
C TRP A 133 9.82 -21.36 0.20
N LEU A 134 8.74 -21.71 -0.51
CA LEU A 134 7.89 -20.79 -1.26
C LEU A 134 7.21 -19.76 -0.36
N PRO A 135 6.66 -20.10 0.82
CA PRO A 135 6.05 -19.12 1.71
C PRO A 135 7.02 -18.03 2.15
N LEU A 136 8.26 -18.40 2.52
CA LEU A 136 9.30 -17.46 2.93
C LEU A 136 9.65 -16.49 1.80
N VAL A 137 9.96 -17.03 0.62
CA VAL A 137 10.34 -16.19 -0.53
C VAL A 137 9.17 -15.30 -0.96
N SER A 138 7.95 -15.84 -1.01
CA SER A 138 6.76 -15.09 -1.39
C SER A 138 6.47 -13.96 -0.42
N PHE A 139 6.58 -14.22 0.89
CA PHE A 139 6.44 -13.22 1.94
C PHE A 139 7.51 -12.14 1.84
N MET A 140 8.76 -12.50 1.60
CA MET A 140 9.85 -11.54 1.43
C MET A 140 9.61 -10.63 0.23
N ILE A 141 9.23 -11.19 -0.92
CA ILE A 141 8.91 -10.40 -2.11
C ILE A 141 7.70 -9.50 -1.83
N TYR A 142 6.69 -9.97 -1.11
CA TYR A 142 5.53 -9.16 -0.72
C TYR A 142 5.94 -7.93 0.10
N VAL A 143 6.76 -8.11 1.13
CA VAL A 143 7.23 -7.01 1.99
C VAL A 143 8.16 -6.05 1.26
N ILE A 144 9.10 -6.56 0.45
CA ILE A 144 9.98 -5.73 -0.38
C ILE A 144 9.14 -4.91 -1.36
N ALA A 145 8.21 -5.56 -2.06
CA ALA A 145 7.34 -4.92 -3.03
C ALA A 145 6.51 -3.82 -2.37
N PHE A 146 5.94 -4.07 -1.19
CA PHE A 146 5.24 -3.06 -0.41
C PHE A 146 6.13 -1.84 -0.14
N SER A 147 7.34 -2.06 0.40
CA SER A 147 8.27 -0.98 0.75
C SER A 147 8.75 -0.17 -0.45
N LEU A 148 8.78 -0.76 -1.65
CA LEU A 148 9.12 -0.06 -2.90
C LEU A 148 8.05 0.95 -3.36
N GLY A 149 6.78 0.75 -2.99
CA GLY A 149 5.67 1.55 -3.53
C GLY A 149 4.61 1.86 -2.49
N TRP A 150 3.75 0.90 -2.19
CA TRP A 150 2.60 1.10 -1.30
C TRP A 150 2.96 1.52 0.13
N GLY A 151 4.18 1.28 0.61
CA GLY A 151 4.67 1.77 1.89
C GLY A 151 4.78 3.30 1.91
N PRO A 152 5.72 3.91 1.18
CA PRO A 152 5.97 5.35 1.25
C PRO A 152 4.97 6.20 0.45
N ILE A 153 4.46 5.71 -0.68
CA ILE A 153 3.76 6.57 -1.66
C ILE A 153 2.42 7.13 -1.16
N PRO A 154 1.55 6.38 -0.47
CA PRO A 154 0.33 6.94 0.12
C PRO A 154 0.60 8.10 1.08
N TRP A 155 1.65 8.01 1.90
CA TRP A 155 2.03 9.06 2.85
C TRP A 155 2.60 10.28 2.13
N LEU A 156 3.44 10.07 1.12
CA LEU A 156 3.95 11.14 0.27
C LEU A 156 2.83 11.85 -0.48
N PHE A 157 1.92 11.09 -1.10
CA PHE A 157 0.76 11.65 -1.80
C PHE A 157 -0.12 12.47 -0.88
N MET A 158 -0.39 11.99 0.35
CA MET A 158 -1.12 12.76 1.35
C MET A 158 -0.44 14.12 1.63
N GLY A 159 0.89 14.16 1.76
CA GLY A 159 1.64 15.39 1.98
C GLY A 159 1.66 16.34 0.76
N GLU A 160 1.72 15.77 -0.45
CA GLU A 160 1.78 16.50 -1.71
C GLU A 160 0.39 17.01 -2.18
N ALA A 161 -0.67 16.22 -1.97
CA ALA A 161 -2.01 16.50 -2.48
C ALA A 161 -2.86 17.38 -1.56
N LEU A 162 -2.61 17.37 -0.24
CA LEU A 162 -3.44 18.11 0.71
C LEU A 162 -3.11 19.63 0.70
N PRO A 163 -4.10 20.50 0.45
CA PRO A 163 -3.92 21.95 0.42
C PRO A 163 -3.42 22.49 1.76
N ALA A 164 -2.49 23.45 1.72
CA ALA A 164 -1.84 23.99 2.93
C ALA A 164 -2.84 24.50 3.99
N LYS A 165 -3.97 25.09 3.54
CA LYS A 165 -5.00 25.66 4.43
C LYS A 165 -5.67 24.61 5.33
N VAL A 166 -5.87 23.39 4.84
CA VAL A 166 -6.60 22.32 5.55
C VAL A 166 -5.74 21.09 5.83
N ARG A 167 -4.43 21.16 5.55
CA ARG A 167 -3.51 20.03 5.63
C ARG A 167 -3.50 19.39 7.02
N GLY A 168 -3.45 20.20 8.08
CA GLY A 168 -3.44 19.69 9.46
C GLY A 168 -4.66 18.82 9.78
N PRO A 169 -5.89 19.37 9.73
CA PRO A 169 -7.11 18.60 9.99
C PRO A 169 -7.34 17.43 9.01
N ALA A 170 -7.06 17.61 7.71
CA ALA A 170 -7.25 16.54 6.73
C ALA A 170 -6.26 15.38 6.95
N ALA A 171 -4.97 15.68 7.20
CA ALA A 171 -3.96 14.66 7.43
C ALA A 171 -4.22 13.88 8.72
N SER A 172 -4.71 14.53 9.79
CA SER A 172 -5.07 13.83 11.03
C SER A 172 -6.24 12.86 10.82
N MET A 173 -7.25 13.23 10.03
CA MET A 173 -8.38 12.36 9.68
C MET A 173 -7.92 11.16 8.82
N VAL A 174 -7.09 11.38 7.81
CA VAL A 174 -6.51 10.32 6.97
C VAL A 174 -5.64 9.37 7.81
N THR A 175 -4.83 9.92 8.72
CA THR A 175 -3.98 9.14 9.62
C THR A 175 -4.82 8.34 10.61
N ALA A 176 -5.87 8.94 11.20
CA ALA A 176 -6.79 8.24 12.08
C ALA A 176 -7.46 7.06 11.36
N LEU A 177 -7.95 7.25 10.13
CA LEU A 177 -8.47 6.17 9.31
C LEU A 177 -7.44 5.06 9.12
N ASN A 178 -6.20 5.40 8.75
CA ASN A 178 -5.13 4.43 8.52
C ASN A 178 -4.89 3.55 9.75
N TRP A 179 -4.76 4.14 10.94
CA TRP A 179 -4.53 3.39 12.18
C TRP A 179 -5.78 2.64 12.66
N THR A 180 -6.99 3.18 12.44
CA THR A 180 -8.24 2.45 12.71
C THR A 180 -8.35 1.21 11.82
N CYS A 181 -8.09 1.34 10.52
CA CYS A 181 -8.07 0.19 9.61
C CYS A 181 -6.99 -0.81 10.00
N THR A 182 -5.79 -0.35 10.36
CA THR A 182 -4.71 -1.19 10.89
C THR A 182 -5.19 -2.04 12.07
N PHE A 183 -5.84 -1.41 13.05
CA PHE A 183 -6.37 -2.08 14.23
C PHE A 183 -7.43 -3.13 13.85
N VAL A 184 -8.42 -2.74 13.04
CA VAL A 184 -9.51 -3.63 12.63
C VAL A 184 -8.97 -4.86 11.89
N ILE A 185 -8.10 -4.67 10.90
CA ILE A 185 -7.56 -5.76 10.09
C ILE A 185 -6.68 -6.68 10.94
N THR A 186 -5.78 -6.10 11.76
CA THR A 186 -4.93 -6.90 12.65
C THR A 186 -5.75 -7.71 13.65
N LYS A 187 -6.77 -7.09 14.27
CA LYS A 187 -7.60 -7.77 15.27
C LYS A 187 -8.49 -8.87 14.68
N THR A 188 -8.93 -8.71 13.45
CA THR A 188 -9.83 -9.65 12.75
C THR A 188 -9.07 -10.75 12.01
N PHE A 189 -7.80 -10.54 11.65
CA PHE A 189 -7.00 -11.47 10.86
C PHE A 189 -6.98 -12.91 11.41
N PRO A 190 -6.68 -13.18 12.71
CA PRO A 190 -6.70 -14.55 13.22
C PRO A 190 -8.08 -15.21 13.10
N GLY A 191 -9.15 -14.45 13.33
CA GLY A 191 -10.52 -14.95 13.20
C GLY A 191 -10.90 -15.27 11.75
N LEU A 192 -10.42 -14.48 10.78
CA LEU A 192 -10.59 -14.75 9.36
C LEU A 192 -9.83 -16.01 8.94
N VAL A 193 -8.57 -16.15 9.36
CA VAL A 193 -7.74 -17.33 9.07
C VAL A 193 -8.37 -18.59 9.69
N GLN A 194 -8.88 -18.52 10.92
CA GLN A 194 -9.53 -19.66 11.57
C GLN A 194 -10.82 -20.11 10.88
N GLN A 195 -11.63 -19.17 10.38
CA GLN A 195 -12.95 -19.48 9.81
C GLN A 195 -12.91 -19.78 8.31
N LEU A 196 -12.04 -19.10 7.57
CA LEU A 196 -11.98 -19.17 6.11
C LEU A 196 -10.75 -19.90 5.59
N GLY A 197 -9.77 -20.18 6.46
CA GLY A 197 -8.47 -20.69 6.07
C GLY A 197 -7.51 -19.58 5.61
N PRO A 198 -6.19 -19.75 5.81
CA PRO A 198 -5.20 -18.80 5.31
C PRO A 198 -5.26 -18.61 3.79
N SER A 199 -5.58 -19.64 3.00
CA SER A 199 -5.61 -19.57 1.53
C SER A 199 -6.55 -18.48 1.02
N ILE A 200 -7.80 -18.49 1.49
CA ILE A 200 -8.85 -17.54 1.11
C ILE A 200 -8.45 -16.12 1.54
N VAL A 201 -7.89 -15.96 2.73
CA VAL A 201 -7.46 -14.65 3.24
C VAL A 201 -6.38 -14.02 2.35
N PHE A 202 -5.37 -14.79 1.94
CA PHE A 202 -4.33 -14.28 1.03
C PHE A 202 -4.87 -14.00 -0.38
N PHE A 203 -5.81 -14.80 -0.89
CA PHE A 203 -6.49 -14.49 -2.16
C PHE A 203 -7.36 -13.23 -2.08
N MET A 204 -8.00 -12.96 -0.94
CA MET A 204 -8.73 -11.72 -0.69
C MET A 204 -7.78 -10.51 -0.73
N PHE A 205 -6.65 -10.58 -0.03
CA PHE A 205 -5.63 -9.52 -0.07
C PHE A 205 -5.10 -9.30 -1.49
N SER A 206 -4.84 -10.37 -2.25
CA SER A 206 -4.41 -10.27 -3.64
C SER A 206 -5.45 -9.55 -4.52
N SER A 207 -6.73 -9.92 -4.36
CA SER A 207 -7.84 -9.29 -5.10
C SER A 207 -7.96 -7.80 -4.78
N ILE A 208 -7.81 -7.44 -3.50
CA ILE A 208 -7.78 -6.03 -3.06
C ILE A 208 -6.62 -5.29 -3.72
N MET A 209 -5.44 -5.90 -3.82
CA MET A 209 -4.28 -5.29 -4.46
C MET A 209 -4.46 -5.07 -5.96
N VAL A 210 -5.15 -5.98 -6.66
CA VAL A 210 -5.53 -5.79 -8.07
C VAL A 210 -6.45 -4.57 -8.20
N LEU A 211 -7.51 -4.49 -7.39
CA LEU A 211 -8.44 -3.35 -7.38
C LEU A 211 -7.72 -2.04 -7.00
N GLY A 212 -6.83 -2.13 -6.02
CA GLY A 212 -6.00 -1.03 -5.54
C GLY A 212 -5.06 -0.48 -6.61
N SER A 213 -4.48 -1.36 -7.42
CA SER A 213 -3.65 -0.98 -8.56
C SER A 213 -4.47 -0.18 -9.59
N PHE A 214 -5.67 -0.65 -9.95
CA PHE A 214 -6.55 0.09 -10.85
C PHE A 214 -6.95 1.46 -10.27
N TYR A 215 -7.27 1.52 -8.98
CA TYR A 215 -7.54 2.79 -8.30
C TYR A 215 -6.36 3.76 -8.39
N ALA A 216 -5.15 3.31 -8.06
CA ALA A 216 -3.95 4.14 -8.11
C ALA A 216 -3.59 4.59 -9.53
N VAL A 217 -3.75 3.72 -10.53
CA VAL A 217 -3.40 4.03 -11.92
C VAL A 217 -4.39 5.00 -12.56
N PHE A 218 -5.70 4.84 -12.30
CA PHE A 218 -6.71 5.62 -12.99
C PHE A 218 -7.18 6.88 -12.24
N LEU A 219 -7.24 6.85 -10.90
CA LEU A 219 -7.85 7.94 -10.13
C LEU A 219 -6.82 8.87 -9.50
N VAL A 220 -5.64 8.37 -9.14
CA VAL A 220 -4.59 9.16 -8.50
C VAL A 220 -3.74 9.84 -9.58
N PRO A 221 -3.47 11.15 -9.53
CA PRO A 221 -2.58 11.80 -10.49
C PRO A 221 -1.11 11.51 -10.17
N GLU A 222 -0.24 11.60 -11.19
CA GLU A 222 1.21 11.60 -10.96
C GLU A 222 1.63 12.96 -10.36
N THR A 223 2.43 12.92 -9.31
CA THR A 223 2.90 14.08 -8.55
C THR A 223 4.38 14.39 -8.79
N LYS A 224 5.14 13.45 -9.39
CA LYS A 224 6.56 13.62 -9.69
C LYS A 224 6.81 14.90 -10.50
N GLY A 225 7.69 15.76 -9.98
CA GLY A 225 8.19 16.94 -10.69
C GLY A 225 7.19 18.09 -10.84
N LYS A 226 6.05 18.03 -10.16
CA LYS A 226 5.05 19.10 -10.11
C LYS A 226 5.22 19.96 -8.86
N MET A 227 4.93 21.25 -8.97
CA MET A 227 4.82 22.12 -7.80
C MET A 227 3.56 21.77 -7.00
N LEU A 228 3.59 21.98 -5.67
CA LEU A 228 2.44 21.71 -4.80
C LEU A 228 1.18 22.48 -5.24
N GLU A 229 1.37 23.71 -5.71
CA GLU A 229 0.29 24.54 -6.24
C GLU A 229 -0.31 23.94 -7.53
N GLU A 230 0.51 23.36 -8.40
CA GLU A 230 0.04 22.72 -9.64
C GLU A 230 -0.79 21.45 -9.34
N ILE A 231 -0.36 20.66 -8.35
CA ILE A 231 -1.11 19.50 -7.86
C ILE A 231 -2.44 19.94 -7.24
N GLU A 232 -2.43 21.01 -6.43
CA GLU A 232 -3.64 21.57 -5.85
C GLU A 232 -4.61 22.08 -6.92
N GLU A 233 -4.12 22.78 -7.95
CA GLU A 233 -4.93 23.28 -9.07
C GLU A 233 -5.57 22.13 -9.88
N GLU A 234 -4.79 21.08 -10.18
CA GLU A 234 -5.26 19.88 -10.87
C GLU A 234 -6.36 19.15 -10.09
N LEU A 235 -6.18 19.03 -8.76
CA LEU A 235 -7.12 18.32 -7.88
C LEU A 235 -8.34 19.16 -7.47
N SER A 236 -8.20 20.49 -7.39
CA SER A 236 -9.30 21.41 -7.06
C SER A 236 -10.21 21.74 -8.25
N GLY A 237 -9.83 21.33 -9.47
CA GLY A 237 -10.63 21.51 -10.69
C GLY A 237 -10.58 22.93 -11.27
N ARG A 238 -9.61 23.76 -10.84
CA ARG A 238 -9.47 25.13 -11.33
C ARG A 238 -8.66 25.14 -12.65
N LYS A 239 -9.34 24.99 -13.79
CA LYS A 239 -8.75 25.33 -15.10
C LYS A 239 -8.65 26.85 -15.24
N ASP A 240 -7.63 27.48 -14.68
CA ASP A 240 -7.34 28.89 -14.99
C ASP A 240 -6.48 28.96 -16.27
N HIS A 241 -7.12 28.80 -17.43
CA HIS A 241 -6.48 28.99 -18.75
C HIS A 241 -6.14 30.46 -19.05
N GLY A 242 -6.17 31.38 -18.08
CA GLY A 242 -6.18 32.82 -18.35
C GLY A 242 -4.93 33.63 -18.00
N ASN A 243 -4.04 33.18 -17.12
CA ASN A 243 -3.11 34.12 -16.46
C ASN A 243 -1.61 33.85 -16.57
N ARG A 244 -1.18 32.71 -17.16
CA ARG A 244 0.26 32.45 -17.40
C ARG A 244 0.88 33.44 -18.40
N SER A 245 0.10 33.94 -19.37
CA SER A 245 0.59 34.94 -20.33
C SER A 245 0.82 36.33 -19.74
N ARG A 246 0.13 36.69 -18.64
CA ARG A 246 0.28 38.01 -18.00
C ARG A 246 1.50 38.11 -17.08
N LYS A 247 1.87 37.03 -16.38
CA LYS A 247 3.07 37.07 -15.51
C LYS A 247 4.38 37.17 -16.30
N ILE A 248 4.45 36.56 -17.48
CA ILE A 248 5.63 36.65 -18.36
C ILE A 248 5.76 38.07 -18.96
N SER A 249 4.66 38.69 -19.36
CA SER A 249 4.68 40.08 -19.89
C SER A 249 5.05 41.14 -18.85
N THR A 250 4.70 40.94 -17.56
CA THR A 250 5.06 41.90 -16.51
C THR A 250 6.54 41.83 -16.14
N VAL A 251 7.15 40.63 -16.23
CA VAL A 251 8.59 40.46 -15.96
C VAL A 251 9.44 40.95 -17.15
N SER A 252 8.99 40.77 -18.40
CA SER A 252 9.71 41.30 -19.56
C SER A 252 9.62 42.83 -19.69
N GLY A 253 8.58 43.45 -19.12
CA GLY A 253 8.39 44.91 -19.12
C GLY A 253 9.17 45.68 -18.05
N LEU A 254 9.78 44.99 -17.08
CA LEU A 254 10.57 45.61 -16.00
C LEU A 254 12.08 45.73 -16.32
N ASN A 255 12.56 45.13 -17.41
CA ASN A 255 13.95 45.20 -17.86
C ASN A 255 14.17 46.10 -19.09
N MET A 256 13.19 46.92 -19.47
CA MET A 256 13.33 47.93 -20.53
C MET A 256 13.02 49.33 -19.99
N LYS A 257 13.84 49.81 -19.04
CA LYS A 257 14.08 51.23 -18.78
C LYS A 257 15.49 51.41 -18.23
#